data_AF-A0A2V0RKU3-F1
#
_entry.id   AF-A0A2V0RKU3-F1
#
_cell.length_a   1.000
_cell.length_b   1.000
_cell.length_c   1.000
_cell.angle_alpha   90.00
_cell.angle_beta   90.00
_cell.angle_gamma   90.00
#
_symmetry.space_group_name_H-M   'P 1'
#
loop_
_entity.id
_entity.type
_entity.pdbx_description
1 polymer ?
#
loop_
_entity_poly.entity_id
_entity_poly.type
_entity_poly.pdbx_seq_one_letter_code
_entity_poly.pdbx_strand_id
1 'polypeptide(L)'
;MRIENAVDIPKRALPFLDSIDKGYDVDIRTPLFNGEDRQEVADHWWSILSSKESVFPELLDYESKQREKIGPLSVRLPFTDRQASIEDYYSKHSDVTIGLSELDFGNLRTDSRLRPKSISSSVLQLPHDSNSGLPYFEKRRNVLEETISLAERGKFYPALLGWRGQSNGTPIPKQRVVWMFPFSLNAVEARFFRPLHDELKEFEQFSAWISMDKVDFQIDSMFKYNSTILSSDFSSYDQSLFDQQDWFFDYLILRYQPQYEKDIELLRSWFKRIPLVFSKDKMYTGEHGVPSGSTFTNQCDSIVNYMAQISSPEVNGNPVQIQGDDAVVIADNIDNHIKFMTELGFEMNMDKQHISDVTVMYLQRMHHRDYKPDGVTRGVYPTMRALNSLLGQERYFQDWSSEMVSMRVIAILENAKWHPAFQEFVEFVVKYGDLSLIDNTRKALRDKSVIAKANAIPGLVPTYNQDKGLSGLSSFKSVQMILDQ
;
A
#
# COMPACT_ATOMS: atom_id res chain seq x y z
N MET A 1 -11.77 -3.90 -23.87
CA MET A 1 -12.13 -5.05 -23.03
C MET A 1 -12.90 -6.10 -23.83
N ARG A 2 -12.63 -7.40 -23.61
CA ARG A 2 -13.44 -8.53 -24.09
C ARG A 2 -13.66 -9.52 -22.94
N ILE A 3 -14.71 -10.32 -23.02
CA ILE A 3 -14.95 -11.46 -22.11
C ILE A 3 -14.67 -12.74 -22.89
N GLU A 4 -13.80 -13.58 -22.36
CA GLU A 4 -13.39 -14.85 -22.96
C GLU A 4 -13.53 -16.00 -21.95
N ASN A 5 -13.47 -17.23 -22.45
CA ASN A 5 -13.54 -18.42 -21.61
C ASN A 5 -12.25 -18.59 -20.81
N ALA A 6 -12.36 -18.69 -19.50
CA ALA A 6 -11.26 -19.10 -18.64
C ALA A 6 -11.08 -20.63 -18.72
N VAL A 7 -9.84 -21.08 -18.92
CA VAL A 7 -9.48 -22.50 -19.02
C VAL A 7 -8.46 -22.88 -17.93
N ASP A 8 -8.33 -24.18 -17.66
CA ASP A 8 -7.34 -24.74 -16.72
C ASP A 8 -7.42 -24.20 -15.28
N ILE A 9 -8.62 -23.85 -14.82
CA ILE A 9 -8.85 -23.42 -13.43
C ILE A 9 -8.75 -24.62 -12.47
N PRO A 10 -7.83 -24.60 -11.49
CA PRO A 10 -7.67 -25.71 -10.56
C PRO A 10 -8.89 -25.82 -9.64
N LYS A 11 -9.33 -27.05 -9.33
CA LYS A 11 -10.53 -27.30 -8.49
C LYS A 11 -10.53 -26.55 -7.16
N ARG A 12 -9.36 -26.36 -6.55
CA ARG A 12 -9.14 -25.61 -5.30
C ARG A 12 -9.39 -24.10 -5.41
N ALA A 13 -9.37 -23.52 -6.61
CA ALA A 13 -9.73 -22.12 -6.82
C ALA A 13 -11.24 -21.90 -6.92
N LEU A 14 -12.03 -22.96 -7.16
CA LEU A 14 -13.48 -22.84 -7.39
C LEU A 14 -14.23 -22.25 -6.19
N PRO A 15 -13.99 -22.65 -4.93
CA PRO A 15 -14.66 -22.03 -3.79
C PRO A 15 -14.33 -20.53 -3.64
N PHE A 16 -13.09 -20.15 -3.97
CA PHE A 16 -12.68 -18.75 -3.96
C PHE A 16 -13.44 -17.95 -5.03
N LEU A 17 -13.50 -18.45 -6.26
CA LEU A 17 -14.22 -17.79 -7.36
C LEU A 17 -15.75 -17.73 -7.11
N ASP A 18 -16.33 -18.79 -6.55
CA ASP A 18 -17.74 -18.79 -6.12
C ASP A 18 -18.00 -17.73 -5.05
N SER A 19 -17.05 -17.53 -4.13
CA SER A 19 -17.16 -16.46 -3.13
C SER A 19 -17.12 -15.06 -3.74
N ILE A 20 -16.36 -14.85 -4.82
CA ILE A 20 -16.27 -13.55 -5.51
C ILE A 20 -17.62 -13.20 -6.15
N ASP A 21 -18.30 -14.17 -6.75
CA ASP A 21 -19.63 -14.01 -7.32
C ASP A 21 -20.66 -13.62 -6.26
N LYS A 22 -20.70 -14.35 -5.13
CA LYS A 22 -21.70 -14.18 -4.06
C LYS A 22 -21.46 -13.00 -3.13
N GLY A 23 -20.23 -12.51 -3.01
CA GLY A 23 -19.85 -11.52 -2.00
C GLY A 23 -19.63 -12.15 -0.62
N TYR A 24 -19.53 -11.30 0.40
CA TYR A 24 -19.37 -11.65 1.81
C TYR A 24 -19.87 -10.48 2.68
N ASP A 25 -20.95 -10.68 3.43
CA ASP A 25 -21.70 -9.61 4.12
C ASP A 25 -21.42 -9.53 5.63
N VAL A 26 -20.48 -10.33 6.14
CA VAL A 26 -20.17 -10.37 7.57
C VAL A 26 -19.15 -9.30 7.94
N ASP A 27 -19.52 -8.43 8.88
CA ASP A 27 -18.59 -7.52 9.55
C ASP A 27 -17.79 -8.25 10.63
N ILE A 28 -16.52 -8.48 10.34
CA ILE A 28 -15.59 -9.20 11.21
C ILE A 28 -14.98 -8.22 12.21
N ARG A 29 -15.46 -8.31 13.45
CA ARG A 29 -14.92 -7.62 14.64
C ARG A 29 -13.71 -8.36 15.22
N THR A 30 -12.86 -7.62 15.92
CA THR A 30 -11.86 -8.20 16.82
C THR A 30 -12.49 -8.45 18.19
N PRO A 31 -11.87 -9.26 19.08
CA PRO A 31 -12.37 -9.46 20.44
C PRO A 31 -12.09 -8.27 21.38
N LEU A 32 -11.50 -7.18 20.87
CA LEU A 32 -11.09 -6.03 21.67
C LEU A 32 -12.29 -5.23 22.14
N PHE A 33 -12.10 -4.46 23.21
CA PHE A 33 -13.12 -3.60 23.82
C PHE A 33 -14.39 -4.38 24.20
N ASN A 34 -14.25 -5.65 24.58
CA ASN A 34 -15.36 -6.55 24.94
C ASN A 34 -16.48 -6.63 23.88
N GLY A 35 -16.20 -6.31 22.62
CA GLY A 35 -17.20 -6.26 21.55
C GLY A 35 -18.12 -5.04 21.59
N GLU A 36 -17.77 -3.99 22.33
CA GLU A 36 -18.50 -2.71 22.34
C GLU A 36 -18.68 -2.12 20.93
N ASP A 37 -19.71 -1.29 20.77
CA ASP A 37 -19.98 -0.64 19.48
C ASP A 37 -18.80 0.25 19.04
N ARG A 38 -18.55 0.28 17.73
CA ARG A 38 -17.40 1.03 17.18
C ARG A 38 -17.52 2.52 17.51
N GLN A 39 -18.73 3.05 17.45
CA GLN A 39 -18.98 4.47 17.66
C GLN A 39 -18.90 4.81 19.14
N GLU A 40 -19.40 3.95 20.04
CA GLU A 40 -19.25 4.14 21.49
C GLU A 40 -17.77 4.20 21.90
N VAL A 41 -16.95 3.28 21.40
CA VAL A 41 -15.50 3.28 21.67
C VAL A 41 -14.83 4.51 21.07
N ALA A 42 -15.21 4.92 19.86
CA ALA A 42 -14.68 6.11 19.21
C ALA A 42 -15.06 7.40 19.95
N ASP A 43 -16.29 7.50 20.45
CA ASP A 43 -16.80 8.65 21.19
C ASP A 43 -16.09 8.77 22.55
N HIS A 44 -15.86 7.64 23.22
CA HIS A 44 -15.08 7.60 24.45
C HIS A 44 -13.65 8.08 24.22
N TRP A 45 -12.96 7.54 23.20
CA TRP A 45 -11.62 8.02 22.86
C TRP A 45 -11.61 9.51 22.46
N TRP A 46 -12.58 9.96 21.67
CA TRP A 46 -12.70 11.36 21.27
C TRP A 46 -12.84 12.30 22.46
N SER A 47 -13.59 11.92 23.49
CA SER A 47 -13.75 12.73 24.70
C SER A 47 -12.42 12.98 25.43
N ILE A 48 -11.52 12.00 25.38
CA ILE A 48 -10.16 12.10 25.92
C ILE A 48 -9.32 12.95 24.97
N LEU A 49 -9.24 12.57 23.70
CA LEU A 49 -8.38 13.19 22.69
C LEU A 49 -8.65 14.69 22.52
N SER A 50 -9.91 15.09 22.36
CA SER A 50 -10.31 16.47 22.08
C SER A 50 -10.11 17.43 23.27
N SER A 51 -9.90 16.88 24.47
CA SER A 51 -9.58 17.66 25.68
C SER A 51 -8.08 17.97 25.83
N LYS A 52 -7.22 17.38 25.00
CA LYS A 52 -5.76 17.50 25.13
C LYS A 52 -5.25 18.77 24.46
N GLU A 53 -4.75 19.70 25.26
CA GLU A 53 -4.09 20.92 24.76
C GLU A 53 -2.85 20.63 23.89
N SER A 54 -2.22 19.46 24.06
CA SER A 54 -1.08 19.02 23.23
C SER A 54 -1.48 18.63 21.80
N VAL A 55 -2.76 18.42 21.54
CA VAL A 55 -3.30 18.10 20.21
C VAL A 55 -3.72 19.39 19.55
N PHE A 56 -2.94 19.81 18.57
CA PHE A 56 -3.14 21.08 17.86
C PHE A 56 -4.32 21.00 16.86
N PRO A 57 -4.93 22.15 16.48
CA PRO A 57 -6.21 22.18 15.76
C PRO A 57 -6.24 21.40 14.44
N GLU A 58 -5.17 21.48 13.65
CA GLU A 58 -5.03 20.79 12.36
C GLU A 58 -5.04 19.27 12.54
N LEU A 59 -4.40 18.77 13.62
CA LEU A 59 -4.42 17.35 13.96
C LEU A 59 -5.81 16.93 14.42
N LEU A 60 -6.50 17.77 15.18
CA LEU A 60 -7.85 17.47 15.67
C LEU A 60 -8.86 17.40 14.52
N ASP A 61 -8.76 18.30 13.51
CA ASP A 61 -9.55 18.23 12.28
C ASP A 61 -9.27 16.94 11.50
N TYR A 62 -7.99 16.59 11.35
CA TYR A 62 -7.62 15.34 10.67
C TYR A 62 -8.13 14.10 11.41
N GLU A 63 -8.04 14.06 12.74
CA GLU A 63 -8.60 13.00 13.58
C GLU A 63 -10.13 12.92 13.45
N SER A 64 -10.83 14.06 13.39
CA SER A 64 -12.29 14.09 13.14
C SER A 64 -12.63 13.43 11.80
N LYS A 65 -11.92 13.77 10.73
CA LYS A 65 -12.09 13.16 9.40
C LYS A 65 -11.78 11.66 9.39
N GLN A 66 -10.88 11.17 10.26
CA GLN A 66 -10.63 9.73 10.40
C GLN A 66 -11.68 9.04 11.27
N ARG A 67 -12.23 9.72 12.29
CA ARG A 67 -13.35 9.22 13.10
C ARG A 67 -14.57 8.96 12.22
N GLU A 68 -14.88 9.86 11.29
CA GLU A 68 -15.96 9.68 10.31
C GLU A 68 -15.77 8.45 9.43
N LYS A 69 -14.54 7.94 9.29
CA LYS A 69 -14.22 6.77 8.45
C LYS A 69 -14.26 5.44 9.22
N ILE A 70 -14.57 5.46 10.51
CA ILE A 70 -14.67 4.25 11.33
C ILE A 70 -15.81 3.38 10.79
N GLY A 71 -15.54 2.09 10.57
CA GLY A 71 -16.51 1.18 9.98
C GLY A 71 -15.92 -0.19 9.62
N PRO A 72 -16.76 -1.07 9.04
CA PRO A 72 -16.35 -2.41 8.62
C PRO A 72 -15.18 -2.41 7.64
N LEU A 73 -14.43 -3.51 7.64
CA LEU A 73 -13.31 -3.76 6.71
C LEU A 73 -13.52 -5.03 5.86
N SER A 74 -14.46 -5.88 6.22
CA SER A 74 -14.61 -7.25 5.71
C SER A 74 -15.79 -7.44 4.76
N VAL A 75 -16.73 -6.50 4.73
CA VAL A 75 -17.92 -6.58 3.87
C VAL A 75 -17.52 -6.39 2.40
N ARG A 76 -17.65 -7.46 1.62
CA ARG A 76 -17.37 -7.51 0.19
C ARG A 76 -18.67 -7.67 -0.59
N LEU A 77 -18.94 -6.72 -1.48
CA LEU A 77 -20.09 -6.80 -2.38
C LEU A 77 -19.96 -7.97 -3.38
N PRO A 78 -21.09 -8.53 -3.86
CA PRO A 78 -21.07 -9.52 -4.95
C PRO A 78 -20.43 -8.94 -6.21
N PHE A 79 -20.02 -9.81 -7.13
CA PHE A 79 -19.32 -9.39 -8.35
C PHE A 79 -20.11 -8.37 -9.17
N THR A 80 -21.43 -8.57 -9.31
CA THR A 80 -22.33 -7.71 -10.08
C THR A 80 -22.25 -6.24 -9.65
N ASP A 81 -22.13 -6.00 -8.35
CA ASP A 81 -22.15 -4.66 -7.76
C ASP A 81 -20.77 -4.00 -7.80
N ARG A 82 -19.74 -4.76 -8.16
CA ARG A 82 -18.35 -4.31 -8.27
C ARG A 82 -17.88 -4.22 -9.73
N GLN A 83 -18.68 -4.72 -10.67
CA GLN A 83 -18.30 -4.89 -12.06
C GLN A 83 -17.76 -3.58 -12.66
N ALA A 84 -18.47 -2.46 -12.48
CA ALA A 84 -18.05 -1.16 -13.00
C ALA A 84 -16.62 -0.79 -12.55
N SER A 85 -16.31 -0.91 -11.26
CA SER A 85 -14.97 -0.59 -10.72
C SER A 85 -13.84 -1.48 -11.28
N ILE A 86 -14.17 -2.65 -11.81
CA ILE A 86 -13.23 -3.57 -12.45
C ILE A 86 -13.08 -3.18 -13.92
N GLU A 87 -14.19 -2.87 -14.60
CA GLU A 87 -14.21 -2.40 -15.99
C GLU A 87 -13.52 -1.04 -16.16
N ASP A 88 -13.47 -0.22 -15.12
CA ASP A 88 -12.71 1.03 -15.08
C ASP A 88 -11.23 0.81 -15.43
N TYR A 89 -10.61 -0.31 -15.05
CA TYR A 89 -9.23 -0.62 -15.45
C TYR A 89 -9.06 -0.72 -16.98
N TYR A 90 -10.11 -1.03 -17.72
CA TYR A 90 -10.04 -1.20 -19.18
C TYR A 90 -10.58 0.01 -19.96
N SER A 91 -11.21 0.97 -19.28
CA SER A 91 -12.01 2.02 -19.92
C SER A 91 -11.74 3.42 -19.39
N LYS A 92 -11.28 3.55 -18.14
CA LYS A 92 -11.03 4.83 -17.49
C LYS A 92 -9.58 5.27 -17.74
N HIS A 93 -9.28 5.70 -18.96
CA HIS A 93 -7.99 6.29 -19.32
C HIS A 93 -8.17 7.46 -20.27
N SER A 94 -7.14 8.29 -20.36
CA SER A 94 -6.99 9.33 -21.37
C SER A 94 -5.83 8.92 -22.27
N ASP A 95 -6.00 9.06 -23.58
CA ASP A 95 -4.90 8.83 -24.52
C ASP A 95 -3.81 9.91 -24.30
N VAL A 96 -2.56 9.48 -24.15
CA VAL A 96 -1.41 10.36 -23.94
C VAL A 96 -0.39 10.11 -25.03
N THR A 97 -0.05 11.14 -25.80
CA THR A 97 0.92 11.02 -26.90
C THR A 97 2.36 11.28 -26.46
N ILE A 98 2.56 11.74 -25.24
CA ILE A 98 3.88 12.09 -24.69
C ILE A 98 4.66 10.81 -24.41
N GLY A 99 5.82 10.69 -25.04
CA GLY A 99 6.72 9.56 -24.85
C GLY A 99 7.78 9.83 -23.78
N LEU A 100 8.54 8.78 -23.42
CA LEU A 100 9.61 8.90 -22.44
C LEU A 100 10.65 9.98 -22.80
N SER A 101 10.91 10.21 -24.09
CA SER A 101 11.90 11.20 -24.57
C SER A 101 11.55 12.65 -24.26
N GLU A 102 10.30 12.93 -23.91
CA GLU A 102 9.79 14.26 -23.60
C GLU A 102 9.69 14.51 -22.08
N LEU A 103 9.98 13.50 -21.26
CA LEU A 103 9.95 13.58 -19.81
C LEU A 103 11.34 13.88 -19.24
N ASP A 104 11.35 14.56 -18.10
CA ASP A 104 12.53 14.72 -17.27
C ASP A 104 12.73 13.49 -16.37
N PHE A 105 14.00 13.10 -16.20
CA PHE A 105 14.46 12.04 -15.31
C PHE A 105 15.10 12.61 -14.03
N GLY A 106 15.36 13.91 -13.99
CA GLY A 106 16.01 14.60 -12.89
C GLY A 106 17.36 13.96 -12.58
N ASN A 107 17.50 13.43 -11.37
CA ASN A 107 18.73 12.76 -10.93
C ASN A 107 18.78 11.25 -11.24
N LEU A 108 17.74 10.67 -11.85
CA LEU A 108 17.71 9.25 -12.14
C LEU A 108 18.78 8.87 -13.18
N ARG A 109 19.40 7.72 -12.97
CA ARG A 109 20.43 7.20 -13.88
C ARG A 109 19.80 6.76 -15.20
N THR A 110 20.55 6.93 -16.28
CA THR A 110 20.11 6.60 -17.66
C THR A 110 21.06 5.64 -18.39
N ASP A 111 22.04 5.05 -17.69
CA ASP A 111 23.15 4.34 -18.33
C ASP A 111 23.05 2.81 -18.27
N SER A 112 22.85 2.12 -19.39
CA SER A 112 22.48 0.69 -19.47
C SER A 112 23.46 -0.30 -18.79
N ARG A 113 23.33 -0.49 -17.47
CA ARG A 113 24.25 -1.29 -16.65
C ARG A 113 23.60 -2.47 -15.96
N LEU A 114 22.30 -2.41 -15.66
CA LEU A 114 21.66 -3.39 -14.81
C LEU A 114 21.56 -4.76 -15.48
N ARG A 115 21.64 -5.81 -14.65
CA ARG A 115 21.47 -7.20 -15.05
C ARG A 115 20.37 -7.82 -14.20
N PRO A 116 19.43 -8.57 -14.79
CA PRO A 116 18.40 -9.26 -14.04
C PRO A 116 19.01 -10.32 -13.12
N LYS A 117 18.39 -10.55 -11.96
CA LYS A 117 18.70 -11.70 -11.12
C LYS A 117 18.32 -13.01 -11.82
N SER A 118 18.84 -14.13 -11.34
CA SER A 118 18.36 -15.45 -11.75
C SER A 118 16.95 -15.70 -11.20
N ILE A 119 16.15 -16.51 -11.90
CA ILE A 119 14.79 -16.87 -11.48
C ILE A 119 14.79 -17.46 -10.08
N SER A 120 15.70 -18.41 -9.81
CA SER A 120 15.80 -19.06 -8.49
C SER A 120 16.09 -18.06 -7.38
N SER A 121 16.98 -17.08 -7.62
CA SER A 121 17.28 -16.04 -6.63
C SER A 121 16.08 -15.10 -6.40
N SER A 122 15.35 -14.77 -7.46
CA SER A 122 14.16 -13.92 -7.39
C SER A 122 13.01 -14.58 -6.62
N VAL A 123 12.74 -15.87 -6.86
CA VAL A 123 11.69 -16.64 -6.16
C VAL A 123 11.92 -16.66 -4.65
N LEU A 124 13.17 -16.81 -4.21
CA LEU A 124 13.51 -16.84 -2.78
C LEU A 124 13.27 -15.50 -2.06
N GLN A 125 13.17 -14.39 -2.80
CA GLN A 125 12.95 -13.05 -2.25
C GLN A 125 11.49 -12.60 -2.29
N LEU A 126 10.60 -13.43 -2.85
CA LEU A 126 9.16 -13.16 -2.87
C LEU A 126 8.49 -13.74 -1.61
N PRO A 127 7.36 -13.18 -1.14
CA PRO A 127 6.65 -13.72 0.01
C PRO A 127 6.19 -15.16 -0.21
N HIS A 128 6.56 -16.09 0.66
CA HIS A 128 6.27 -17.53 0.47
C HIS A 128 4.96 -18.00 1.08
N ASP A 129 4.37 -17.24 2.01
CA ASP A 129 3.11 -17.58 2.67
C ASP A 129 1.86 -17.03 1.97
N SER A 130 2.05 -16.25 0.89
CA SER A 130 0.95 -15.77 0.04
C SER A 130 0.50 -16.84 -0.96
N ASN A 131 -0.66 -16.62 -1.59
CA ASN A 131 -1.20 -17.51 -2.62
C ASN A 131 -0.37 -17.40 -3.92
N SER A 132 -0.22 -18.52 -4.63
CA SER A 132 0.56 -18.63 -5.86
C SER A 132 -0.19 -18.22 -7.13
N GLY A 133 -1.49 -17.90 -7.03
CA GLY A 133 -2.33 -17.63 -8.19
C GLY A 133 -2.45 -18.87 -9.08
N LEU A 134 -2.78 -18.67 -10.36
CA LEU A 134 -2.82 -19.79 -11.31
C LEU A 134 -1.38 -20.26 -11.69
N PRO A 135 -1.19 -21.56 -11.95
CA PRO A 135 -2.21 -22.61 -12.07
C PRO A 135 -2.47 -23.39 -10.77
N TYR A 136 -1.75 -23.10 -9.68
CA TYR A 136 -1.72 -23.98 -8.51
C TYR A 136 -2.66 -23.56 -7.39
N PHE A 137 -3.00 -22.28 -7.29
CA PHE A 137 -3.82 -21.67 -6.24
C PHE A 137 -3.50 -22.22 -4.84
N GLU A 138 -2.23 -22.16 -4.46
CA GLU A 138 -1.64 -22.79 -3.26
C GLU A 138 -0.75 -21.79 -2.50
N LYS A 139 -0.33 -22.08 -1.27
CA LYS A 139 0.77 -21.32 -0.65
C LYS A 139 2.04 -21.43 -1.51
N ARG A 140 2.67 -20.29 -1.84
CA ARG A 140 3.85 -20.22 -2.70
C ARG A 140 5.00 -21.13 -2.26
N ARG A 141 5.21 -21.28 -0.95
CA ARG A 141 6.21 -22.20 -0.37
C ARG A 141 6.07 -23.67 -0.80
N ASN A 142 4.85 -24.11 -1.15
CA ASN A 142 4.56 -25.49 -1.51
C ASN A 142 4.74 -25.78 -3.02
N VAL A 143 5.01 -24.75 -3.84
CA VAL A 143 5.06 -24.86 -5.31
C VAL A 143 6.29 -24.17 -5.90
N LEU A 144 7.38 -24.06 -5.13
CA LEU A 144 8.57 -23.29 -5.50
C LEU A 144 9.26 -23.89 -6.73
N GLU A 145 9.51 -25.20 -6.74
CA GLU A 145 10.22 -25.90 -7.82
C GLU A 145 9.43 -25.85 -9.13
N GLU A 146 8.12 -26.11 -9.06
CA GLU A 146 7.25 -26.09 -10.22
C GLU A 146 7.07 -24.67 -10.76
N THR A 147 7.08 -23.66 -9.88
CA THR A 147 7.05 -22.25 -10.28
C THR A 147 8.34 -21.85 -11.01
N ILE A 148 9.50 -22.23 -10.47
CA ILE A 148 10.80 -21.96 -11.12
C ILE A 148 10.80 -22.58 -12.53
N SER A 149 10.37 -23.83 -12.66
CA SER A 149 10.25 -24.51 -13.96
C SER A 149 9.29 -23.81 -14.93
N LEU A 150 8.16 -23.28 -14.46
CA LEU A 150 7.24 -22.51 -15.31
C LEU A 150 7.85 -21.19 -15.77
N ALA A 151 8.49 -20.46 -14.85
CA ALA A 151 9.14 -19.18 -15.13
C ALA A 151 10.30 -19.34 -16.12
N GLU A 152 11.14 -20.38 -15.99
CA GLU A 152 12.25 -20.67 -16.91
C GLU A 152 11.77 -21.00 -18.33
N ARG A 153 10.57 -21.58 -18.45
CA ARG A 153 9.93 -21.86 -19.74
C ARG A 153 9.13 -20.68 -20.31
N GLY A 154 9.04 -19.56 -19.59
CA GLY A 154 8.20 -18.42 -19.99
C GLY A 154 6.71 -18.75 -20.03
N LYS A 155 6.24 -19.69 -19.20
CA LYS A 155 4.83 -20.08 -19.14
C LYS A 155 4.09 -19.30 -18.05
N PHE A 156 3.25 -18.35 -18.48
CA PHE A 156 2.44 -17.50 -17.61
C PHE A 156 0.95 -17.83 -17.71
N TYR A 157 0.19 -17.39 -16.71
CA TYR A 157 -1.24 -17.67 -16.56
C TYR A 157 -2.00 -16.37 -16.25
N PRO A 158 -3.34 -16.35 -16.41
CA PRO A 158 -4.17 -15.22 -15.98
C PRO A 158 -4.01 -14.88 -14.48
N ALA A 159 -4.28 -13.62 -14.14
CA ALA A 159 -4.51 -13.20 -12.77
C ALA A 159 -5.91 -13.63 -12.30
N LEU A 160 -6.09 -13.77 -10.99
CA LEU A 160 -7.40 -13.99 -10.38
C LEU A 160 -7.91 -12.69 -9.74
N LEU A 161 -9.21 -12.40 -9.89
CA LEU A 161 -9.85 -11.26 -9.24
C LEU A 161 -9.90 -11.46 -7.73
N GLY A 162 -9.10 -10.66 -7.03
CA GLY A 162 -9.11 -10.54 -5.58
C GLY A 162 -9.91 -9.31 -5.11
N TRP A 163 -9.79 -9.04 -3.82
CA TRP A 163 -10.46 -7.92 -3.16
C TRP A 163 -9.73 -7.49 -1.88
N ARG A 164 -9.81 -6.20 -1.55
CA ARG A 164 -9.52 -5.64 -0.22
C ARG A 164 -10.62 -4.66 0.17
N GLY A 165 -10.97 -4.64 1.45
CA GLY A 165 -11.85 -3.62 2.03
C GLY A 165 -11.04 -2.51 2.70
N GLN A 166 -11.49 -1.27 2.50
CA GLN A 166 -11.00 -0.12 3.26
C GLN A 166 -12.18 0.64 3.85
N SER A 167 -12.17 0.87 5.17
CA SER A 167 -13.27 1.57 5.83
C SER A 167 -13.40 3.00 5.30
N ASN A 168 -14.65 3.47 5.26
CA ASN A 168 -15.03 4.77 4.73
C ASN A 168 -16.17 5.42 5.54
N GLY A 169 -16.49 4.90 6.73
CA GLY A 169 -17.58 5.43 7.57
C GLY A 169 -18.96 4.85 7.29
N THR A 170 -19.09 4.01 6.27
CA THR A 170 -20.36 3.39 5.90
C THR A 170 -20.35 1.90 6.24
N PRO A 171 -21.52 1.23 6.29
CA PRO A 171 -21.59 -0.22 6.46
C PRO A 171 -20.87 -1.03 5.37
N ILE A 172 -20.59 -0.42 4.21
CA ILE A 172 -19.93 -1.04 3.07
C ILE A 172 -18.58 -0.34 2.83
N PRO A 173 -17.44 -1.01 3.11
CA PRO A 173 -16.14 -0.42 2.88
C PRO A 173 -15.91 -0.13 1.39
N LYS A 174 -14.93 0.72 1.08
CA LYS A 174 -14.44 0.90 -0.27
C LYS A 174 -13.95 -0.45 -0.82
N GLN A 175 -14.50 -0.83 -1.98
CA GLN A 175 -14.28 -2.13 -2.63
C GLN A 175 -13.04 -2.05 -3.54
N ARG A 176 -11.84 -2.35 -3.02
CA ARG A 176 -10.62 -2.30 -3.84
C ARG A 176 -10.46 -3.59 -4.65
N VAL A 177 -10.11 -3.45 -5.93
CA VAL A 177 -9.76 -4.55 -6.83
C VAL A 177 -8.34 -5.00 -6.54
N VAL A 178 -8.09 -6.31 -6.57
CA VAL A 178 -6.73 -6.88 -6.48
C VAL A 178 -6.55 -7.82 -7.64
N TRP A 179 -5.40 -7.75 -8.28
CA TRP A 179 -5.00 -8.69 -9.32
C TRP A 179 -4.10 -9.74 -8.69
N MET A 180 -4.63 -10.91 -8.36
CA MET A 180 -3.82 -11.99 -7.78
C MET A 180 -2.97 -12.64 -8.87
N PHE A 181 -1.76 -12.12 -9.06
CA PHE A 181 -0.84 -12.54 -10.12
C PHE A 181 -0.37 -13.99 -9.96
N PRO A 182 -0.15 -14.72 -11.07
CA PRO A 182 0.51 -16.01 -11.02
C PRO A 182 1.93 -15.87 -10.49
N PHE A 183 2.36 -16.84 -9.69
CA PHE A 183 3.68 -16.80 -9.04
C PHE A 183 4.82 -16.86 -10.06
N SER A 184 4.63 -17.53 -11.19
CA SER A 184 5.66 -17.60 -12.24
C SER A 184 5.93 -16.25 -12.90
N LEU A 185 4.91 -15.41 -13.12
CA LEU A 185 5.12 -14.06 -13.66
C LEU A 185 5.80 -13.17 -12.63
N ASN A 186 5.32 -13.18 -11.37
CA ASN A 186 5.97 -12.47 -10.27
C ASN A 186 7.46 -12.83 -10.14
N ALA A 187 7.80 -14.11 -10.33
CA ALA A 187 9.19 -14.57 -10.30
C ALA A 187 10.05 -13.95 -11.40
N VAL A 188 9.51 -13.80 -12.61
CA VAL A 188 10.23 -13.19 -13.75
C VAL A 188 10.32 -11.68 -13.58
N GLU A 189 9.24 -11.00 -13.19
CA GLU A 189 9.24 -9.57 -12.86
C GLU A 189 10.27 -9.24 -11.77
N ALA A 190 10.31 -10.05 -10.71
CA ALA A 190 11.24 -9.91 -9.60
C ALA A 190 12.72 -9.94 -10.01
N ARG A 191 13.06 -10.50 -11.18
CA ARG A 191 14.43 -10.47 -11.72
C ARG A 191 14.89 -9.05 -12.05
N PHE A 192 13.98 -8.22 -12.55
CA PHE A 192 14.22 -6.84 -12.97
C PHE A 192 13.79 -5.83 -11.91
N PHE A 193 12.80 -6.16 -11.08
CA PHE A 193 12.38 -5.28 -10.00
C PHE A 193 13.53 -5.01 -9.02
N ARG A 194 14.19 -6.08 -8.55
CA ARG A 194 15.15 -6.01 -7.44
C ARG A 194 16.39 -5.15 -7.75
N PRO A 195 17.13 -5.37 -8.85
CA PRO A 195 18.31 -4.55 -9.14
C PRO A 195 17.98 -3.07 -9.32
N LEU A 196 16.83 -2.76 -9.95
CA LEU A 196 16.40 -1.38 -10.12
C LEU A 196 15.96 -0.77 -8.78
N HIS A 197 15.20 -1.50 -7.97
CA HIS A 197 14.75 -1.02 -6.66
C HIS A 197 15.93 -0.76 -5.72
N ASP A 198 16.95 -1.61 -5.73
CA ASP A 198 18.18 -1.41 -4.95
C ASP A 198 18.97 -0.17 -5.37
N GLU A 199 18.92 0.21 -6.65
CA GLU A 199 19.52 1.46 -7.13
C GLU A 199 18.67 2.67 -6.75
N LEU A 200 17.35 2.58 -6.97
CA LEU A 200 16.47 3.73 -6.83
C LEU A 200 16.18 4.11 -5.37
N LYS A 201 16.16 3.16 -4.43
CA LYS A 201 15.91 3.46 -3.01
C LYS A 201 16.96 4.40 -2.40
N GLU A 202 18.14 4.53 -3.02
CA GLU A 202 19.21 5.43 -2.57
C GLU A 202 18.91 6.90 -2.87
N PHE A 203 17.92 7.20 -3.70
CA PHE A 203 17.50 8.57 -4.01
C PHE A 203 16.46 9.08 -3.02
N GLU A 204 16.60 10.35 -2.63
CA GLU A 204 15.80 10.98 -1.57
C GLU A 204 14.30 10.97 -1.87
N GLN A 205 13.90 11.10 -3.14
CA GLN A 205 12.49 11.07 -3.55
C GLN A 205 11.76 9.76 -3.22
N PHE A 206 12.49 8.65 -3.04
CA PHE A 206 11.92 7.32 -2.74
C PHE A 206 12.17 6.91 -1.29
N SER A 207 12.27 7.87 -0.37
CA SER A 207 12.54 7.62 1.06
C SER A 207 11.57 6.63 1.72
N ALA A 208 10.34 6.54 1.21
CA ALA A 208 9.32 5.60 1.67
C ALA A 208 9.69 4.12 1.45
N TRP A 209 10.60 3.82 0.51
CA TRP A 209 11.16 2.48 0.30
C TRP A 209 12.22 2.08 1.33
N ILE A 210 12.70 3.04 2.12
CA ILE A 210 13.59 2.79 3.24
C ILE A 210 12.78 2.78 4.53
N SER A 211 12.28 3.93 4.99
CA SER A 211 11.57 3.99 6.27
C SER A 211 10.75 5.27 6.44
N MET A 212 9.79 5.24 7.38
CA MET A 212 9.06 6.46 7.76
C MET A 212 9.97 7.52 8.40
N ASP A 213 11.05 7.14 9.08
CA ASP A 213 12.01 8.12 9.60
C ASP A 213 12.71 8.86 8.45
N LYS A 214 13.06 8.16 7.36
CA LYS A 214 13.62 8.81 6.16
C LYS A 214 12.63 9.75 5.51
N VAL A 215 11.35 9.36 5.42
CA VAL A 215 10.28 10.26 4.96
C VAL A 215 10.19 11.50 5.84
N ASP A 216 10.15 11.35 7.17
CA ASP A 216 10.09 12.46 8.11
C ASP A 216 11.25 13.46 7.93
N PHE A 217 12.49 12.96 7.74
CA PHE A 217 13.65 13.82 7.49
C PHE A 217 13.54 14.61 6.18
N GLN A 218 12.99 14.01 5.12
CA GLN A 218 12.81 14.72 3.85
C GLN A 218 11.70 15.76 3.94
N ILE A 219 10.58 15.44 4.58
CA ILE A 219 9.50 16.41 4.83
C ILE A 219 10.00 17.57 5.73
N ASP A 220 10.80 17.30 6.77
CA ASP A 220 11.44 18.35 7.58
C ASP A 220 12.33 19.28 6.75
N SER A 221 13.06 18.73 5.79
CA SER A 221 13.88 19.51 4.86
C SER A 221 13.03 20.33 3.89
N MET A 222 11.91 19.78 3.39
CA MET A 222 10.97 20.52 2.52
C MET A 222 10.39 21.74 3.22
N PHE A 223 10.05 21.66 4.51
CA PHE A 223 9.56 22.83 5.27
C PHE A 223 10.57 23.98 5.36
N LYS A 224 11.87 23.74 5.13
CA LYS A 224 12.91 24.80 5.14
C LYS A 224 12.87 25.68 3.90
N TYR A 225 12.18 25.27 2.84
CA TYR A 225 12.00 26.06 1.61
C TYR A 225 11.00 27.21 1.78
N ASN A 226 10.32 27.32 2.94
CA ASN A 226 9.31 28.36 3.23
C ASN A 226 8.32 28.58 2.07
N SER A 227 7.94 27.49 1.41
CA SER A 227 7.08 27.46 0.24
C SER A 227 5.77 26.72 0.56
N THR A 228 4.75 26.95 -0.23
CA THR A 228 3.53 26.16 -0.14
C THR A 228 3.80 24.76 -0.68
N ILE A 229 3.40 23.73 0.08
CA ILE A 229 3.62 22.33 -0.28
C ILE A 229 2.29 21.71 -0.71
N LEU A 230 2.31 21.01 -1.84
CA LEU A 230 1.21 20.21 -2.34
C LEU A 230 1.39 18.75 -1.89
N SER A 231 0.40 18.23 -1.18
CA SER A 231 0.19 16.80 -0.98
C SER A 231 -0.82 16.31 -2.02
N SER A 232 -0.33 15.55 -2.99
CA SER A 232 -1.05 15.16 -4.21
C SER A 232 -1.98 13.96 -3.96
N ASP A 233 -3.22 14.06 -4.45
CA ASP A 233 -4.22 12.98 -4.45
C ASP A 233 -4.70 12.72 -5.89
N PHE A 234 -4.44 11.53 -6.41
CA PHE A 234 -4.93 11.09 -7.71
C PHE A 234 -6.23 10.30 -7.59
N SER A 235 -7.12 10.50 -8.56
CA SER A 235 -8.36 9.73 -8.64
C SER A 235 -8.16 8.48 -9.49
N SER A 236 -8.35 7.30 -8.88
CA SER A 236 -8.25 6.00 -9.58
C SER A 236 -6.92 5.79 -10.32
N TYR A 237 -5.80 6.13 -9.66
CA TYR A 237 -4.46 6.11 -10.26
C TYR A 237 -4.18 4.83 -11.05
N ASP A 238 -4.20 3.67 -10.40
CA ASP A 238 -3.97 2.37 -11.04
C ASP A 238 -4.86 2.15 -12.28
N GLN A 239 -6.15 2.50 -12.21
CA GLN A 239 -7.07 2.35 -13.33
C GLN A 239 -6.72 3.28 -14.50
N SER A 240 -6.23 4.48 -14.20
CA SER A 240 -5.98 5.55 -15.16
C SER A 240 -4.62 5.50 -15.87
N LEU A 241 -3.63 4.84 -15.27
CA LEU A 241 -2.29 4.72 -15.87
C LEU A 241 -2.31 3.70 -17.00
N PHE A 242 -2.40 4.15 -18.24
CA PHE A 242 -2.54 3.29 -19.42
C PHE A 242 -1.32 3.40 -20.35
N ASP A 243 -1.19 4.51 -21.06
CA ASP A 243 -0.03 4.80 -21.91
C ASP A 243 1.21 5.12 -21.06
N GLN A 244 1.01 5.72 -19.89
CA GLN A 244 2.10 6.07 -18.97
C GLN A 244 2.86 4.83 -18.44
N GLN A 245 2.24 3.64 -18.49
CA GLN A 245 2.95 2.40 -18.18
C GLN A 245 4.14 2.16 -19.12
N ASP A 246 4.06 2.63 -20.38
CA ASP A 246 5.16 2.50 -21.34
C ASP A 246 6.39 3.29 -20.92
N TRP A 247 6.23 4.43 -20.23
CA TRP A 247 7.36 5.19 -19.69
C TRP A 247 8.18 4.35 -18.71
N PHE A 248 7.53 3.54 -17.88
CA PHE A 248 8.23 2.62 -16.96
C PHE A 248 9.01 1.55 -17.72
N PHE A 249 8.42 0.92 -18.74
CA PHE A 249 9.10 -0.13 -19.51
C PHE A 249 10.21 0.41 -20.41
N ASP A 250 10.01 1.58 -21.00
CA ASP A 250 11.06 2.29 -21.75
C ASP A 250 12.22 2.66 -20.82
N TYR A 251 11.92 3.07 -19.58
CA TYR A 251 12.96 3.31 -18.57
C TYR A 251 13.67 2.02 -18.17
N LEU A 252 12.97 0.89 -18.03
CA LEU A 252 13.62 -0.42 -17.82
C LEU A 252 14.57 -0.76 -18.98
N ILE A 253 14.16 -0.56 -20.23
CA ILE A 253 15.01 -0.82 -21.41
C ILE A 253 16.26 0.05 -21.37
N LEU A 254 16.11 1.33 -21.03
CA LEU A 254 17.23 2.24 -20.86
C LEU A 254 18.19 1.76 -19.75
N ARG A 255 17.66 1.22 -18.65
CA ARG A 255 18.44 0.85 -17.47
C ARG A 255 19.19 -0.47 -17.59
N TYR A 256 18.61 -1.45 -18.28
CA TYR A 256 19.15 -2.79 -18.39
C TYR A 256 20.05 -2.96 -19.62
N GLN A 257 20.93 -3.96 -19.59
CA GLN A 257 21.81 -4.24 -20.74
C GLN A 257 20.96 -4.61 -21.98
N PRO A 258 21.32 -4.14 -23.19
CA PRO A 258 20.48 -4.29 -24.40
C PRO A 258 20.03 -5.72 -24.72
N GLN A 259 20.82 -6.73 -24.34
CA GLN A 259 20.48 -8.14 -24.50
C GLN A 259 19.20 -8.59 -23.78
N TYR A 260 18.68 -7.82 -22.83
CA TYR A 260 17.46 -8.12 -22.07
C TYR A 260 16.22 -7.36 -22.56
N GLU A 261 16.33 -6.53 -23.61
CA GLU A 261 15.21 -5.74 -24.14
C GLU A 261 14.00 -6.62 -24.47
N LYS A 262 14.22 -7.77 -25.13
CA LYS A 262 13.14 -8.72 -25.47
C LYS A 262 12.44 -9.31 -24.25
N ASP A 263 13.17 -9.54 -23.15
CA ASP A 263 12.57 -10.02 -21.90
C ASP A 263 11.68 -8.92 -21.29
N ILE A 264 12.12 -7.67 -21.35
CA ILE A 264 11.38 -6.51 -20.83
C ILE A 264 10.13 -6.25 -21.67
N GLU A 265 10.21 -6.35 -22.99
CA GLU A 265 9.04 -6.23 -23.89
C GLU A 265 8.00 -7.33 -23.66
N LEU A 266 8.45 -8.55 -23.37
CA LEU A 266 7.53 -9.62 -22.96
C LEU A 266 6.83 -9.25 -21.64
N LEU A 267 7.56 -8.70 -20.67
CA LEU A 267 6.99 -8.25 -19.40
C LEU A 267 6.03 -7.07 -19.59
N ARG A 268 6.35 -6.09 -20.47
CA ARG A 268 5.47 -4.99 -20.87
C ARG A 268 4.13 -5.52 -21.36
N SER A 269 4.17 -6.44 -22.30
CA SER A 269 2.97 -7.06 -22.87
C SER A 269 2.12 -7.76 -21.81
N TRP A 270 2.74 -8.56 -20.93
CA TRP A 270 2.00 -9.24 -19.86
C TRP A 270 1.48 -8.29 -18.79
N PHE A 271 2.23 -7.25 -18.42
CA PHE A 271 1.81 -6.27 -17.44
C PHE A 271 0.60 -5.45 -17.94
N LYS A 272 0.59 -5.05 -19.21
CA LYS A 272 -0.52 -4.27 -19.79
C LYS A 272 -1.73 -5.13 -20.19
N ARG A 273 -1.59 -6.45 -20.37
CA ARG A 273 -2.62 -7.32 -21.00
C ARG A 273 -2.90 -8.64 -20.29
N ILE A 274 -2.43 -8.85 -19.07
CA ILE A 274 -2.69 -10.09 -18.33
C ILE A 274 -4.21 -10.31 -18.20
N PRO A 275 -4.74 -11.48 -18.58
CA PRO A 275 -6.17 -11.74 -18.42
C PRO A 275 -6.57 -11.79 -16.94
N LEU A 276 -7.80 -11.37 -16.63
CA LEU A 276 -8.34 -11.36 -15.26
C LEU A 276 -9.51 -12.32 -15.13
N VAL A 277 -9.28 -13.46 -14.46
CA VAL A 277 -10.31 -14.46 -14.17
C VAL A 277 -11.17 -13.99 -13.00
N PHE A 278 -12.47 -13.82 -13.24
CA PHE A 278 -13.43 -13.36 -12.24
C PHE A 278 -14.51 -14.39 -11.91
N SER A 279 -14.59 -15.50 -12.66
CA SER A 279 -15.51 -16.60 -12.41
C SER A 279 -14.88 -17.94 -12.80
N LYS A 280 -15.59 -19.05 -12.60
CA LYS A 280 -15.10 -20.42 -12.90
C LYS A 280 -14.76 -20.65 -14.37
N ASP A 281 -15.35 -19.88 -15.28
CA ASP A 281 -15.30 -20.09 -16.73
C ASP A 281 -15.17 -18.79 -17.54
N LYS A 282 -15.06 -17.62 -16.91
CA LYS A 282 -14.90 -16.33 -17.62
C LYS A 282 -13.73 -15.51 -17.10
N MET A 283 -13.10 -14.79 -18.03
CA MET A 283 -12.06 -13.80 -17.77
C MET A 283 -12.24 -12.56 -18.63
N TYR A 284 -11.74 -11.42 -18.14
CA TYR A 284 -11.55 -10.22 -18.95
C TYR A 284 -10.20 -10.28 -19.68
N THR A 285 -10.21 -9.84 -20.94
CA THR A 285 -9.01 -9.70 -21.78
C THR A 285 -8.97 -8.31 -22.44
N GLY A 286 -7.76 -7.88 -22.83
CA GLY A 286 -7.50 -6.57 -23.42
C GLY A 286 -6.47 -5.79 -22.61
N GLU A 287 -6.08 -4.63 -23.12
CA GLU A 287 -5.24 -3.71 -22.38
C GLU A 287 -5.99 -3.08 -21.21
N HIS A 288 -5.27 -2.85 -20.12
CA HIS A 288 -5.78 -2.31 -18.88
C HIS A 288 -4.75 -1.41 -18.19
N GLY A 289 -5.22 -0.63 -17.21
CA GLY A 289 -4.38 0.12 -16.28
C GLY A 289 -3.48 -0.78 -15.43
N VAL A 290 -2.72 -0.18 -14.53
CA VAL A 290 -1.76 -0.89 -13.66
C VAL A 290 -2.46 -2.00 -12.86
N PRO A 291 -2.08 -3.27 -13.03
CA PRO A 291 -2.76 -4.37 -12.36
C PRO A 291 -2.21 -4.59 -10.94
N SER A 292 -2.94 -4.08 -9.94
CA SER A 292 -2.52 -3.99 -8.52
C SER A 292 -2.28 -5.37 -7.86
N GLY A 293 -1.08 -5.91 -8.06
CA GLY A 293 -0.64 -7.24 -7.61
C GLY A 293 0.50 -7.85 -8.42
N SER A 294 0.92 -7.18 -9.50
CA SER A 294 2.25 -7.36 -10.10
C SER A 294 3.36 -7.06 -9.09
N THR A 295 4.52 -7.68 -9.27
CA THR A 295 5.74 -7.30 -8.55
C THR A 295 6.19 -5.88 -8.90
N PHE A 296 5.84 -5.38 -10.08
CA PHE A 296 6.19 -4.03 -10.52
C PHE A 296 5.25 -2.93 -10.04
N THR A 297 4.03 -3.22 -9.58
CA THR A 297 2.98 -2.20 -9.30
C THR A 297 3.55 -0.93 -8.66
N ASN A 298 4.08 -1.02 -7.44
CA ASN A 298 4.57 0.17 -6.74
C ASN A 298 5.80 0.82 -7.41
N GLN A 299 6.69 0.04 -8.05
CA GLN A 299 7.86 0.60 -8.73
C GLN A 299 7.46 1.32 -10.02
N CYS A 300 6.53 0.77 -10.79
CA CYS A 300 5.95 1.41 -11.97
C CYS A 300 5.24 2.70 -11.56
N ASP A 301 4.32 2.62 -10.60
CA ASP A 301 3.54 3.76 -10.10
C ASP A 301 4.45 4.89 -9.62
N SER A 302 5.43 4.59 -8.76
CA SER A 302 6.36 5.59 -8.22
C SER A 302 7.25 6.22 -9.29
N ILE A 303 7.76 5.44 -10.25
CA ILE A 303 8.66 5.98 -11.29
C ILE A 303 7.86 6.86 -12.26
N VAL A 304 6.66 6.41 -12.67
CA VAL A 304 5.76 7.19 -13.53
C VAL A 304 5.33 8.49 -12.84
N ASN A 305 4.91 8.41 -11.57
CA ASN A 305 4.54 9.59 -10.79
C ASN A 305 5.72 10.55 -10.69
N TYR A 306 6.89 10.06 -10.29
CA TYR A 306 8.10 10.89 -10.18
C TYR A 306 8.42 11.61 -11.50
N MET A 307 8.53 10.89 -12.62
CA MET A 307 8.88 11.48 -13.92
C MET A 307 7.84 12.53 -14.34
N ALA A 308 6.55 12.26 -14.14
CA ALA A 308 5.49 13.22 -14.42
C ALA A 308 5.62 14.50 -13.58
N GLN A 309 5.82 14.35 -12.27
CA GLN A 309 5.93 15.48 -11.33
C GLN A 309 7.10 16.39 -11.69
N ILE A 310 8.30 15.82 -11.90
CA ILE A 310 9.51 16.62 -12.16
C ILE A 310 9.55 17.20 -13.58
N SER A 311 8.81 16.61 -14.53
CA SER A 311 8.67 17.17 -15.88
C SER A 311 7.86 18.46 -15.91
N SER A 312 7.12 18.75 -14.84
CA SER A 312 6.38 20.00 -14.71
C SER A 312 7.36 21.18 -14.60
N PRO A 313 7.23 22.20 -15.46
CA PRO A 313 8.05 23.41 -15.37
C PRO A 313 7.91 24.15 -14.03
N GLU A 314 6.82 23.91 -13.31
CA GLU A 314 6.53 24.50 -12.00
C GLU A 314 7.29 23.84 -10.86
N VAL A 315 7.82 22.62 -11.06
CA VAL A 315 8.61 21.91 -10.03
C VAL A 315 10.09 22.25 -10.17
N ASN A 316 10.64 22.34 -11.38
CA ASN A 316 12.00 22.79 -11.72
C ASN A 316 13.06 22.71 -10.59
N GLY A 317 13.48 21.49 -10.23
CA GLY A 317 14.53 21.25 -9.22
C GLY A 317 14.07 21.34 -7.76
N ASN A 318 12.80 21.64 -7.50
CA ASN A 318 12.21 21.58 -6.17
C ASN A 318 12.08 20.13 -5.68
N PRO A 319 12.12 19.91 -4.35
CA PRO A 319 12.02 18.57 -3.78
C PRO A 319 10.67 17.90 -4.08
N VAL A 320 10.73 16.58 -4.28
CA VAL A 320 9.57 15.69 -4.38
C VAL A 320 9.75 14.46 -3.49
N GLN A 321 8.65 13.93 -2.96
CA GLN A 321 8.59 12.64 -2.28
C GLN A 321 7.49 11.81 -2.93
N ILE A 322 7.78 10.55 -3.29
CA ILE A 322 6.87 9.70 -4.06
C ILE A 322 6.78 8.30 -3.47
N GLN A 323 5.56 7.75 -3.44
CA GLN A 323 5.29 6.36 -3.10
C GLN A 323 4.00 5.89 -3.78
N GLY A 324 4.13 5.26 -4.94
CA GLY A 324 2.99 4.89 -5.76
C GLY A 324 2.26 6.13 -6.26
N ASP A 325 0.96 6.20 -5.98
CA ASP A 325 0.10 7.35 -6.25
C ASP A 325 0.32 8.51 -5.28
N ASP A 326 0.69 8.26 -4.02
CA ASP A 326 0.95 9.33 -3.05
C ASP A 326 2.22 10.14 -3.43
N ALA A 327 2.09 11.47 -3.44
CA ALA A 327 3.21 12.38 -3.70
C ALA A 327 3.15 13.65 -2.84
N VAL A 328 4.32 14.20 -2.50
CA VAL A 328 4.49 15.54 -1.92
C VAL A 328 5.43 16.32 -2.81
N VAL A 329 5.02 17.52 -3.22
CA VAL A 329 5.75 18.35 -4.18
C VAL A 329 5.71 19.82 -3.77
N ILE A 330 6.82 20.52 -4.00
CA ILE A 330 6.87 21.98 -4.00
C ILE A 330 6.82 22.43 -5.47
N ALA A 331 5.81 23.22 -5.81
CA ALA A 331 5.64 23.79 -7.14
C ALA A 331 5.44 25.31 -7.03
N ASP A 332 6.03 26.06 -7.97
CA ASP A 332 5.97 27.52 -8.01
C ASP A 332 4.54 28.02 -8.24
N ASN A 333 3.80 27.36 -9.15
CA ASN A 333 2.36 27.55 -9.33
C ASN A 333 1.62 26.21 -9.33
N ILE A 334 0.84 25.95 -8.28
CA ILE A 334 0.11 24.69 -8.08
C ILE A 334 -0.98 24.47 -9.12
N ASP A 335 -1.71 25.51 -9.52
CA ASP A 335 -2.78 25.39 -10.52
C ASP A 335 -2.20 24.99 -11.89
N ASN A 336 -1.11 25.63 -12.31
CA ASN A 336 -0.40 25.27 -13.53
C ASN A 336 0.19 23.87 -13.45
N HIS A 337 0.72 23.48 -12.30
CA HIS A 337 1.27 22.15 -12.07
C HIS A 337 0.17 21.08 -12.23
N ILE A 338 -0.99 21.25 -11.59
CA ILE A 338 -2.13 20.33 -11.72
C ILE A 338 -2.65 20.26 -13.16
N LYS A 339 -2.70 21.41 -13.84
CA LYS A 339 -3.05 21.45 -15.26
C LYS A 339 -2.06 20.64 -16.10
N PHE A 340 -0.76 20.80 -15.88
CA PHE A 340 0.27 20.01 -16.55
C PHE A 340 0.11 18.50 -16.29
N MET A 341 -0.13 18.10 -15.05
CA MET A 341 -0.41 16.69 -14.72
C MET A 341 -1.66 16.16 -15.44
N THR A 342 -2.68 17.01 -15.60
CA THR A 342 -3.89 16.64 -16.37
C THR A 342 -3.59 16.46 -17.86
N GLU A 343 -2.71 17.27 -18.44
CA GLU A 343 -2.24 17.13 -19.83
C GLU A 343 -1.42 15.83 -20.04
N LEU A 344 -0.78 15.33 -18.98
CA LEU A 344 -0.15 14.00 -18.94
C LEU A 344 -1.13 12.84 -18.68
N GLY A 345 -2.44 13.11 -18.67
CA GLY A 345 -3.50 12.11 -18.54
C GLY A 345 -3.82 11.67 -17.11
N PHE A 346 -3.28 12.33 -16.08
CA PHE A 346 -3.61 12.04 -14.68
C PHE A 346 -4.89 12.77 -14.23
N GLU A 347 -5.75 12.11 -13.47
CA GLU A 347 -6.97 12.72 -12.92
C GLU A 347 -6.70 13.31 -11.52
N MET A 348 -6.46 14.62 -11.47
CA MET A 348 -6.24 15.37 -10.23
C MET A 348 -7.38 16.37 -9.99
N ASN A 349 -8.12 16.19 -8.89
CA ASN A 349 -9.24 17.06 -8.53
C ASN A 349 -8.78 18.09 -7.50
N MET A 350 -8.97 19.39 -7.77
CA MET A 350 -8.45 20.45 -6.91
C MET A 350 -8.95 20.34 -5.47
N ASP A 351 -10.25 20.04 -5.29
CA ASP A 351 -10.90 19.93 -3.98
C ASP A 351 -10.39 18.76 -3.11
N LYS A 352 -9.67 17.80 -3.71
CA LYS A 352 -9.08 16.67 -2.99
C LYS A 352 -7.63 16.88 -2.60
N GLN A 353 -6.98 17.89 -3.19
CA GLN A 353 -5.58 18.16 -2.90
C GLN A 353 -5.45 18.82 -1.53
N HIS A 354 -4.35 18.53 -0.83
CA HIS A 354 -4.01 19.24 0.39
C HIS A 354 -2.84 20.19 0.11
N ILE A 355 -3.11 21.49 0.19
CA ILE A 355 -2.16 22.56 -0.07
C ILE A 355 -1.95 23.34 1.22
N SER A 356 -0.72 23.39 1.71
CA SER A 356 -0.41 24.12 2.95
C SER A 356 1.08 24.43 3.08
N ASP A 357 1.40 25.51 3.77
CA ASP A 357 2.75 25.90 4.22
C ASP A 357 3.02 25.48 5.69
N VAL A 358 2.02 24.92 6.36
CA VAL A 358 2.05 24.51 7.77
C VAL A 358 1.98 22.99 7.92
N THR A 359 1.20 22.31 7.08
CA THR A 359 0.98 20.86 7.18
C THR A 359 1.22 20.12 5.87
N VAL A 360 1.70 18.89 5.96
CA VAL A 360 1.83 17.96 4.82
C VAL A 360 1.09 16.67 5.15
N MET A 361 0.36 16.15 4.18
CA MET A 361 -0.36 14.88 4.27
C MET A 361 0.35 13.86 3.39
N TYR A 362 0.95 12.83 3.98
CA TYR A 362 1.68 11.84 3.20
C TYR A 362 1.66 10.48 3.88
N LEU A 363 1.35 9.42 3.12
CA LEU A 363 1.32 8.04 3.62
C LEU A 363 0.43 7.88 4.86
N GLN A 364 -0.74 8.51 4.80
CA GLN A 364 -1.77 8.54 5.85
C GLN A 364 -1.31 9.19 7.16
N ARG A 365 -0.20 9.93 7.14
CA ARG A 365 0.33 10.70 8.26
C ARG A 365 0.23 12.17 7.98
N MET A 366 0.06 12.94 9.04
CA MET A 366 0.17 14.39 8.98
C MET A 366 1.51 14.83 9.57
N HIS A 367 2.20 15.68 8.86
CA HIS A 367 3.41 16.36 9.31
C HIS A 367 3.04 17.82 9.54
N HIS A 368 3.42 18.38 10.69
CA HIS A 368 3.20 19.80 10.99
C HIS A 368 4.54 20.49 11.20
N ARG A 369 4.77 21.62 10.54
CA ARG A 369 6.03 22.36 10.51
C ARG A 369 6.64 22.58 11.90
N ASP A 370 5.77 22.90 12.86
CA ASP A 370 6.18 23.23 14.24
C ASP A 370 6.13 22.02 15.21
N TYR A 371 5.64 20.85 14.77
CA TYR A 371 5.60 19.65 15.60
C TYR A 371 6.87 18.82 15.46
N LYS A 372 7.84 19.09 16.35
CA LYS A 372 9.18 18.45 16.34
C LYS A 372 9.53 17.82 17.68
N PRO A 373 8.86 16.72 18.09
CA PRO A 373 9.00 16.15 19.44
C PRO A 373 10.42 15.69 19.78
N ASP A 374 11.26 15.42 18.78
CA ASP A 374 12.67 15.05 18.92
C ASP A 374 13.59 15.91 18.03
N GLY A 375 13.16 17.11 17.67
CA GLY A 375 13.91 18.04 16.81
C GLY A 375 13.72 17.82 15.30
N VAL A 376 12.91 16.84 14.90
CA VAL A 376 12.56 16.54 13.50
C VAL A 376 11.05 16.62 13.33
N THR A 377 10.57 17.10 12.19
CA THR A 377 9.14 17.06 11.85
C THR A 377 8.67 15.61 11.66
N ARG A 378 7.89 15.09 12.61
CA ARG A 378 7.45 13.67 12.61
C ARG A 378 6.07 13.48 11.99
N GLY A 379 5.92 12.39 11.24
CA GLY A 379 4.64 11.97 10.68
C GLY A 379 3.71 11.40 11.74
N VAL A 380 2.63 12.11 12.04
CA VAL A 380 1.62 11.73 13.02
C VAL A 380 0.56 10.82 12.37
N TYR A 381 0.53 9.55 12.79
CA TYR A 381 -0.53 8.63 12.39
C TYR A 381 -1.77 8.82 13.28
N PRO A 382 -2.97 8.98 12.71
CA PRO A 382 -4.19 9.24 13.49
C PRO A 382 -4.57 8.06 14.40
N THR A 383 -4.85 8.37 15.65
CA THR A 383 -5.35 7.43 16.65
C THR A 383 -6.74 6.91 16.31
N MET A 384 -7.62 7.71 15.68
CA MET A 384 -8.94 7.22 15.22
C MET A 384 -8.81 6.17 14.11
N ARG A 385 -7.81 6.33 13.24
CA ARG A 385 -7.48 5.35 12.20
C ARG A 385 -6.90 4.07 12.80
N ALA A 386 -6.01 4.21 13.78
CA ALA A 386 -5.49 3.08 14.55
C ALA A 386 -6.64 2.35 15.28
N LEU A 387 -7.57 3.09 15.89
CA LEU A 387 -8.71 2.56 16.61
C LEU A 387 -9.66 1.77 15.69
N ASN A 388 -9.95 2.26 14.49
CA ASN A 388 -10.71 1.49 13.51
C ASN A 388 -10.06 0.13 13.20
N SER A 389 -8.73 0.15 13.05
CA SER A 389 -7.94 -1.07 12.81
C SER A 389 -7.94 -1.98 14.02
N LEU A 390 -7.99 -1.46 15.25
CA LEU A 390 -8.17 -2.26 16.46
C LEU A 390 -9.55 -2.91 16.48
N LEU A 391 -10.62 -2.20 16.10
CA LEU A 391 -12.02 -2.65 16.24
C LEU A 391 -12.49 -3.60 15.13
N GLY A 392 -11.86 -3.57 13.95
CA GLY A 392 -12.23 -4.39 12.79
C GLY A 392 -11.06 -5.13 12.15
N GLN A 393 -11.40 -6.18 11.40
CA GLN A 393 -10.45 -6.88 10.54
C GLN A 393 -11.09 -7.28 9.20
N GLU A 394 -10.25 -7.36 8.17
CA GLU A 394 -10.70 -7.66 6.80
C GLU A 394 -11.06 -9.14 6.62
N ARG A 395 -10.48 -10.04 7.42
CA ARG A 395 -10.64 -11.49 7.30
C ARG A 395 -10.73 -12.13 8.67
N TYR A 396 -11.41 -13.26 8.74
CA TYR A 396 -11.48 -14.08 9.94
C TYR A 396 -10.25 -15.00 9.98
N PHE A 397 -9.68 -15.18 11.17
CA PHE A 397 -8.60 -16.11 11.41
C PHE A 397 -9.15 -17.26 12.29
N GLN A 398 -8.82 -18.52 11.96
CA GLN A 398 -9.27 -19.68 12.73
C GLN A 398 -8.27 -20.06 13.85
N ASP A 399 -6.97 -19.92 13.61
CA ASP A 399 -5.91 -20.43 14.49
C ASP A 399 -5.18 -19.32 15.29
N TRP A 400 -5.91 -18.36 15.86
CA TRP A 400 -5.32 -17.28 16.66
C TRP A 400 -5.42 -17.54 18.17
N SER A 401 -4.55 -16.89 18.93
CA SER A 401 -4.59 -16.84 20.39
C SER A 401 -4.62 -15.39 20.89
N SER A 402 -4.99 -15.19 22.16
CA SER A 402 -4.96 -13.86 22.80
C SER A 402 -3.59 -13.19 22.65
N GLU A 403 -2.49 -13.94 22.78
CA GLU A 403 -1.14 -13.39 22.58
C GLU A 403 -0.93 -12.86 21.16
N MET A 404 -1.43 -13.57 20.14
CA MET A 404 -1.30 -13.14 18.75
C MET A 404 -2.15 -11.90 18.44
N VAL A 405 -3.32 -11.78 19.07
CA VAL A 405 -4.13 -10.56 19.01
C VAL A 405 -3.39 -9.39 19.65
N SER A 406 -2.79 -9.56 20.83
CA SER A 406 -1.97 -8.50 21.45
C SER A 406 -0.77 -8.10 20.58
N MET A 407 -0.14 -9.03 19.84
CA MET A 407 0.92 -8.68 18.88
C MET A 407 0.40 -7.79 17.74
N ARG A 408 -0.81 -8.04 17.26
CA ARG A 408 -1.49 -7.16 16.31
C ARG A 408 -1.78 -5.79 16.92
N VAL A 409 -2.24 -5.73 18.18
CA VAL A 409 -2.47 -4.46 18.91
C VAL A 409 -1.20 -3.64 18.98
N ILE A 410 -0.08 -4.23 19.42
CA ILE A 410 1.22 -3.54 19.51
C ILE A 410 1.66 -2.98 18.15
N ALA A 411 1.55 -3.77 17.08
CA ALA A 411 1.91 -3.32 15.74
C ALA A 411 1.07 -2.12 15.27
N ILE A 412 -0.23 -2.08 15.64
CA ILE A 412 -1.12 -0.96 15.33
C ILE A 412 -0.74 0.27 16.14
N LEU A 413 -0.59 0.12 17.47
CA LEU A 413 -0.21 1.21 18.38
C LEU A 413 1.11 1.87 17.96
N GLU A 414 2.10 1.08 17.55
CA GLU A 414 3.42 1.61 17.19
C GLU A 414 3.38 2.61 16.02
N ASN A 415 2.36 2.58 15.16
CA ASN A 415 2.19 3.62 14.14
C ASN A 415 1.97 5.01 14.73
N ALA A 416 1.28 5.08 15.86
CA ALA A 416 0.92 6.31 16.55
C ALA A 416 2.00 6.78 17.53
N LYS A 417 3.21 6.19 17.52
CA LYS A 417 4.28 6.52 18.49
C LYS A 417 4.68 8.00 18.53
N TRP A 418 4.44 8.72 17.44
CA TRP A 418 4.69 10.16 17.31
C TRP A 418 3.45 11.02 17.53
N HIS A 419 2.32 10.45 17.95
CA HIS A 419 1.12 11.22 18.26
C HIS A 419 1.29 11.99 19.58
N PRO A 420 0.86 13.27 19.69
CA PRO A 420 0.97 14.05 20.93
C PRO A 420 0.25 13.42 22.14
N ALA A 421 -0.88 12.76 21.88
CA ALA A 421 -1.66 12.00 22.88
C ALA A 421 -1.36 10.48 22.86
N PHE A 422 -0.16 10.07 22.43
CA PHE A 422 0.18 8.66 22.27
C PHE A 422 0.11 7.89 23.59
N GLN A 423 0.59 8.48 24.69
CA GLN A 423 0.56 7.85 26.00
C GLN A 423 -0.88 7.55 26.43
N GLU A 424 -1.76 8.55 26.33
CA GLU A 424 -3.17 8.39 26.68
C GLU A 424 -3.89 7.39 25.78
N PHE A 425 -3.49 7.30 24.50
CA PHE A 425 -4.05 6.30 23.60
C PHE A 425 -3.64 4.88 23.99
N VAL A 426 -2.38 4.67 24.38
CA VAL A 426 -1.91 3.38 24.91
C VAL A 426 -2.64 3.03 26.21
N GLU A 427 -2.74 3.97 27.14
CA GLU A 427 -3.48 3.83 28.41
C GLU A 427 -4.95 3.44 28.16
N PHE A 428 -5.61 4.12 27.22
CA PHE A 428 -6.98 3.83 26.81
C PHE A 428 -7.12 2.39 26.29
N VAL A 429 -6.22 1.95 25.42
CA VAL A 429 -6.26 0.60 24.84
C VAL A 429 -5.93 -0.48 25.88
N VAL A 430 -4.97 -0.24 26.79
CA VAL A 430 -4.66 -1.16 27.89
C VAL A 430 -5.86 -1.30 28.83
N LYS A 431 -6.48 -0.19 29.21
CA LYS A 431 -7.55 -0.17 30.22
C LYS A 431 -8.88 -0.70 29.70
N TYR A 432 -9.25 -0.35 28.47
CA TYR A 432 -10.58 -0.63 27.93
C TYR A 432 -10.56 -1.60 26.74
N GLY A 433 -9.44 -1.74 26.03
CA GLY A 433 -9.35 -2.50 24.78
C GLY A 433 -8.88 -3.94 24.93
N ASP A 434 -7.69 -4.16 25.49
CA ASP A 434 -7.06 -5.47 25.66
C ASP A 434 -6.52 -5.65 27.08
N LEU A 435 -7.32 -6.25 27.96
CA LEU A 435 -6.94 -6.53 29.36
C LEU A 435 -5.77 -7.51 29.47
N SER A 436 -5.47 -8.28 28.41
CA SER A 436 -4.36 -9.22 28.37
C SER A 436 -3.07 -8.61 27.82
N LEU A 437 -3.11 -7.36 27.34
CA LEU A 437 -2.02 -6.73 26.60
C LEU A 437 -0.71 -6.69 27.38
N ILE A 438 -0.76 -6.31 28.66
CA ILE A 438 0.43 -6.21 29.51
C ILE A 438 1.11 -7.58 29.67
N ASP A 439 0.35 -8.60 30.08
CA ASP A 439 0.89 -9.94 30.34
C ASP A 439 1.35 -10.63 29.05
N ASN A 440 0.61 -10.46 27.96
CA ASN A 440 1.00 -10.96 26.65
C ASN A 440 2.24 -10.27 26.11
N THR A 441 2.41 -8.97 26.38
CA THR A 441 3.64 -8.23 26.03
C THR A 441 4.84 -8.78 26.80
N ARG A 442 4.71 -8.95 28.13
CA ARG A 442 5.77 -9.56 28.96
C ARG A 442 6.13 -10.96 28.49
N LYS A 443 5.15 -11.76 28.09
CA LYS A 443 5.35 -13.10 27.54
C LYS A 443 6.08 -13.06 26.19
N ALA A 444 5.65 -12.21 25.26
CA ALA A 444 6.25 -12.09 23.93
C ALA A 444 7.73 -11.62 23.97
N LEU A 445 8.09 -10.80 24.97
CA LEU A 445 9.49 -10.41 25.18
C LEU A 445 10.38 -11.55 25.68
N ARG A 446 9.81 -12.55 26.36
CA ARG A 446 10.53 -13.73 26.88
C ARG A 446 10.51 -14.90 25.90
N ASP A 447 9.42 -15.08 25.17
CA ASP A 447 9.19 -16.16 24.23
C ASP A 447 8.93 -15.65 22.82
N LYS A 448 9.97 -15.70 21.99
CA LYS A 448 9.91 -15.30 20.58
C LYS A 448 8.98 -16.18 19.74
N SER A 449 8.55 -17.35 20.24
CA SER A 449 7.61 -18.22 19.53
C SER A 449 6.24 -17.55 19.34
N VAL A 450 5.86 -16.63 20.24
CA VAL A 450 4.62 -15.84 20.13
C VAL A 450 4.65 -15.00 18.85
N ILE A 451 5.74 -14.26 18.63
CA ILE A 451 5.93 -13.42 17.45
C ILE A 451 5.96 -14.28 16.18
N ALA A 452 6.68 -15.41 16.22
CA ALA A 452 6.77 -16.32 15.08
C ALA A 452 5.39 -16.87 14.67
N LYS A 453 4.56 -17.26 15.64
CA LYS A 453 3.19 -17.74 15.39
C LYS A 453 2.29 -16.62 14.85
N ALA A 454 2.36 -15.42 15.41
CA ALA A 454 1.58 -14.29 14.93
C ALA A 454 1.94 -13.93 13.48
N ASN A 455 3.24 -13.90 13.15
CA ASN A 455 3.71 -13.65 11.78
C ASN A 455 3.38 -14.78 10.80
N ALA A 456 3.19 -16.01 11.28
CA ALA A 456 2.83 -17.16 10.44
C ALA A 456 1.38 -17.12 9.94
N ILE A 457 0.53 -16.23 10.48
CA ILE A 457 -0.85 -16.00 10.04
C ILE A 457 -0.88 -14.82 9.07
N PRO A 458 -1.02 -15.05 7.75
CA PRO A 458 -0.95 -13.97 6.76
C PRO A 458 -2.02 -12.91 7.00
N GLY A 459 -1.59 -11.67 7.18
CA GLY A 459 -2.47 -10.50 7.37
C GLY A 459 -2.97 -10.30 8.80
N LEU A 460 -2.57 -11.12 9.77
CA LEU A 460 -2.92 -10.88 11.19
C LEU A 460 -2.19 -9.67 11.74
N VAL A 461 -0.86 -9.66 11.64
CA VAL A 461 -0.02 -8.53 12.05
C VAL A 461 0.11 -7.61 10.84
N PRO A 462 -0.42 -6.38 10.90
CA PRO A 462 -0.33 -5.46 9.79
C PRO A 462 1.11 -4.96 9.61
N THR A 463 1.53 -4.82 8.36
CA THR A 463 2.84 -4.29 7.97
C THR A 463 2.69 -2.82 7.59
N TYR A 464 3.29 -1.91 8.38
CA TYR A 464 3.15 -0.47 8.18
C TYR A 464 4.50 0.24 7.92
N ASN A 465 5.32 -0.29 7.00
CA ASN A 465 6.68 0.22 6.71
C ASN A 465 7.64 0.17 7.91
N GLN A 466 7.41 -0.74 8.86
CA GLN A 466 8.43 -1.11 9.83
C GLN A 466 9.41 -2.07 9.15
N ASP A 467 10.61 -1.60 8.84
CA ASP A 467 11.73 -2.35 8.23
C ASP A 467 11.96 -3.76 8.81
N LYS A 468 11.50 -3.97 10.04
CA LYS A 468 11.75 -5.17 10.83
C LYS A 468 10.47 -5.87 11.31
N GLY A 469 9.28 -5.39 10.96
CA GLY A 469 8.01 -5.88 11.56
C GLY A 469 8.10 -5.93 13.09
N LEU A 470 7.63 -7.01 13.71
CA LEU A 470 7.76 -7.24 15.15
C LEU A 470 9.18 -7.61 15.63
N SER A 471 10.17 -7.73 14.74
CA SER A 471 11.55 -7.98 15.16
C SER A 471 12.16 -6.70 15.73
N GLY A 472 12.47 -6.71 17.03
CA GLY A 472 12.78 -5.49 17.78
C GLY A 472 11.65 -5.00 18.69
N LEU A 473 10.69 -5.87 19.02
CA LEU A 473 9.58 -5.56 19.95
C LEU A 473 10.00 -4.77 21.19
N SER A 474 11.16 -5.05 21.80
CA SER A 474 11.65 -4.34 22.99
C SER A 474 12.01 -2.87 22.76
N SER A 475 12.26 -2.44 21.52
CA SER A 475 12.56 -1.04 21.19
C SER A 475 11.31 -0.24 20.80
N PHE A 476 10.13 -0.87 20.80
CA PHE A 476 8.89 -0.19 20.42
C PHE A 476 8.47 0.76 21.53
N LYS A 477 8.05 1.97 21.15
CA LYS A 477 7.57 2.97 22.12
C LYS A 477 6.26 2.51 22.76
N SER A 478 5.40 1.83 21.98
CA SER A 478 4.19 1.19 22.49
C SER A 478 4.48 0.17 23.58
N VAL A 479 5.49 -0.68 23.40
CA VAL A 479 5.88 -1.71 24.37
C VAL A 479 6.42 -1.10 25.65
N GLN A 480 7.24 -0.07 25.57
CA GLN A 480 7.72 0.68 26.74
C GLN A 480 6.53 1.23 27.54
N MET A 481 5.62 1.94 26.87
CA MET A 481 4.45 2.53 27.53
C MET A 481 3.46 1.51 28.09
N ILE A 482 3.27 0.36 27.44
CA ILE A 482 2.42 -0.73 27.96
C ILE A 482 2.99 -1.28 29.26
N LEU A 483 4.32 -1.40 29.39
CA LEU A 483 4.96 -2.00 30.56
C LEU A 483 5.14 -1.03 31.73
N ASP A 484 5.02 0.27 31.47
CA ASP A 484 5.04 1.33 32.48
C ASP A 484 3.68 1.52 33.18
N GLN A 485 2.61 0.86 32.67
CA GLN A 485 1.30 0.72 33.34
C GLN A 485 1.35 -0.35 34.43
#